data_AF-A0A258N3H4-F1
#
_entry.id   AF-A0A258N3H4-F1
#
_cell.length_a   1.000
_cell.length_b   1.000
_cell.length_c   1.000
_cell.angle_alpha   90.00
_cell.angle_beta   90.00
_cell.angle_gamma   90.00
#
_symmetry.space_group_name_H-M   'P 1'
#
loop_
_entity.id
_entity.type
_entity.pdbx_description
1 polymer ?
#
loop_
_entity_poly.entity_id
_entity_poly.type
_entity_poly.pdbx_seq_one_letter_code
_entity_poly.pdbx_strand_id
1 'polypeptide(L)'
;MKVIIPICLLLSFHGPLFAQPKVKNQKNAIHIVTTDINNFWQAYDKILSTKDSAEQYGYLNSYFLEKGSPGLKAIMSVRDYTATSYIDAIHNYPKFWKSIKANTLKAETFAKEIEQDALKIKQVFPKLKPATIYFTMGAFLTGGTTMDSMILIGSEIALADEKVVSSELPQSLEHLKTYFKSNPIQQVAFSNTHELIHTQQKTTVCDNLIGQSLMEGVAEFVAVIGTGKSSSHPAIEFGKKNEQAIRDAFSAQLFNSYTGYWLYSNATNPFNNQRDLGYVVGYQICQAYYQKEKNKKAAIEKMILLDYNQPADLAAFVDQSGYFSKSMKTLQQEFDLQRPYVTKIEQFANGDSMVSPDIKEITLHFSAPIDERYRSFELGPLGEKNSLRLVSYKGMSADKKSVRFEIQLKPKQRYQIIVGSGFRSQSQPSLSLKPYLLDFTTK
;
A
#
# COMPACT_ATOMS: atom_id res chain seq x y z
N MET A 1 -0.83 -64.08 -45.34
CA MET A 1 -1.85 -65.14 -45.45
C MET A 1 -2.89 -64.92 -44.38
N LYS A 2 -4.18 -65.01 -44.76
CA LYS A 2 -5.42 -64.79 -43.98
C LYS A 2 -5.91 -63.35 -43.91
N VAL A 3 -7.18 -63.00 -44.09
CA VAL A 3 -8.39 -63.58 -44.74
C VAL A 3 -9.30 -62.35 -44.93
N ILE A 4 -10.16 -62.42 -45.94
CA ILE A 4 -11.12 -61.44 -46.47
C ILE A 4 -12.46 -61.43 -45.66
N ILE A 5 -12.96 -60.21 -45.32
CA ILE A 5 -14.37 -59.67 -45.32
C ILE A 5 -15.41 -60.30 -44.32
N PRO A 6 -16.54 -59.66 -43.85
CA PRO A 6 -17.22 -58.40 -44.27
C PRO A 6 -17.70 -57.40 -43.17
N ILE A 7 -18.10 -56.26 -43.72
CA ILE A 7 -19.10 -55.26 -43.29
C ILE A 7 -20.34 -55.86 -42.60
N CYS A 8 -20.73 -55.28 -41.47
CA CYS A 8 -22.09 -55.31 -40.93
C CYS A 8 -22.54 -53.87 -40.62
N LEU A 9 -23.53 -53.40 -41.38
CA LEU A 9 -24.35 -52.23 -41.06
C LEU A 9 -25.19 -52.55 -39.82
N LEU A 10 -25.05 -51.76 -38.76
CA LEU A 10 -26.02 -51.69 -37.67
C LEU A 10 -26.44 -50.23 -37.46
N LEU A 11 -27.69 -49.98 -37.82
CA LEU A 11 -28.46 -48.77 -37.53
C LEU A 11 -28.58 -48.60 -36.01
N SER A 12 -27.88 -47.63 -35.43
CA SER A 12 -28.09 -47.19 -34.06
C SER A 12 -29.10 -46.05 -34.00
N PHE A 13 -30.24 -46.35 -33.37
CA PHE A 13 -31.26 -45.38 -32.98
C PHE A 13 -30.66 -44.28 -32.09
N HIS A 14 -31.01 -43.04 -32.41
CA HIS A 14 -30.67 -41.85 -31.64
C HIS A 14 -31.53 -41.80 -30.36
N GLY A 15 -30.89 -41.97 -29.20
CA GLY A 15 -31.43 -41.46 -27.93
C GLY A 15 -30.75 -40.13 -27.59
N PRO A 16 -31.47 -39.08 -27.18
CA PRO A 16 -30.82 -37.85 -26.73
C PRO A 16 -30.01 -38.13 -25.46
N LEU A 17 -28.68 -38.11 -25.61
CA LEU A 17 -27.75 -38.07 -24.49
C LEU A 17 -27.92 -36.71 -23.82
N PHE A 18 -28.67 -36.64 -22.73
CA PHE A 18 -28.62 -35.49 -21.83
C PHE A 18 -27.20 -35.41 -21.27
N ALA A 19 -26.36 -34.55 -21.87
CA ALA A 19 -25.08 -34.18 -21.30
C ALA A 19 -25.35 -33.46 -19.98
N GLN A 20 -25.20 -34.17 -18.85
CA GLN A 20 -25.08 -33.52 -17.56
C GLN A 20 -23.89 -32.54 -17.64
N PRO A 21 -24.06 -31.27 -17.26
CA PRO A 21 -22.92 -30.36 -17.22
C PRO A 21 -21.94 -30.90 -16.18
N LYS A 22 -20.74 -31.28 -16.63
CA LYS A 22 -19.60 -31.49 -15.74
C LYS A 22 -19.37 -30.18 -14.99
N VAL A 23 -19.84 -30.10 -13.75
CA VAL A 23 -19.41 -29.07 -12.79
C VAL A 23 -17.91 -29.29 -12.61
N LYS A 24 -17.09 -28.57 -13.38
CA LYS A 24 -15.68 -28.44 -13.06
C LYS A 24 -15.64 -27.85 -11.67
N ASN A 25 -15.22 -28.65 -10.70
CA ASN A 25 -14.89 -28.22 -9.36
C ASN A 25 -13.76 -27.18 -9.50
N GLN A 26 -14.13 -25.91 -9.64
CA GLN A 26 -13.17 -24.83 -9.63
C GLN A 26 -12.60 -24.82 -8.22
N LYS A 27 -11.33 -25.22 -8.05
CA LYS A 27 -10.62 -24.91 -6.81
C LYS A 27 -10.81 -23.42 -6.54
N ASN A 28 -11.34 -23.10 -5.37
CA ASN A 28 -11.50 -21.72 -4.92
C ASN A 28 -10.13 -21.04 -5.01
N ALA A 29 -10.07 -19.90 -5.69
CA ALA A 29 -8.82 -19.15 -5.80
C ALA A 29 -8.42 -18.62 -4.42
N ILE A 30 -9.39 -18.36 -3.55
CA ILE A 30 -9.13 -17.78 -2.23
C ILE A 30 -9.33 -18.84 -1.16
N HIS A 31 -8.38 -18.91 -0.22
CA HIS A 31 -8.48 -19.68 1.00
C HIS A 31 -8.61 -18.72 2.18
N ILE A 32 -9.53 -18.97 3.11
CA ILE A 32 -9.71 -18.11 4.30
C ILE A 32 -9.56 -18.95 5.56
N VAL A 33 -8.77 -18.46 6.51
CA VAL A 33 -8.45 -19.12 7.78
C VAL A 33 -8.92 -18.25 8.94
N THR A 34 -9.73 -18.82 9.83
CA THR A 34 -10.29 -18.13 11.01
C THR A 34 -9.93 -18.82 12.33
N THR A 35 -9.14 -19.90 12.29
CA THR A 35 -8.83 -20.75 13.45
C THR A 35 -8.17 -19.99 14.60
N ASP A 36 -7.42 -18.93 14.28
CA ASP A 36 -6.70 -18.12 15.27
C ASP A 36 -7.65 -17.38 16.22
N ILE A 37 -8.86 -17.04 15.78
CA ILE A 37 -9.90 -16.44 16.64
C ILE A 37 -10.25 -17.38 17.79
N ASN A 38 -10.53 -18.64 17.48
CA ASN A 38 -10.93 -19.64 18.47
C ASN A 38 -9.76 -20.01 19.38
N ASN A 39 -8.55 -20.12 18.82
CA ASN A 39 -7.32 -20.38 19.56
C ASN A 39 -7.05 -19.26 20.58
N PHE A 40 -7.20 -17.99 20.17
CA PHE A 40 -7.03 -16.85 21.07
C PHE A 40 -8.03 -16.88 22.22
N TRP A 41 -9.32 -17.09 21.96
CA TRP A 41 -10.33 -17.10 23.02
C TRP A 41 -10.16 -18.26 24.01
N GLN A 42 -9.68 -19.43 23.55
CA GLN A 42 -9.30 -20.52 24.45
C GLN A 42 -8.12 -20.15 25.34
N ALA A 43 -7.08 -19.52 24.78
CA ALA A 43 -5.94 -19.02 25.55
C ALA A 43 -6.38 -17.96 26.55
N TYR A 44 -7.19 -16.97 26.12
CA TYR A 44 -7.73 -15.89 26.94
C TYR A 44 -8.47 -16.42 28.17
N ASP A 45 -9.42 -17.35 27.99
CA ASP A 45 -10.20 -17.90 29.09
C ASP A 45 -9.31 -18.68 30.09
N LYS A 46 -8.24 -19.35 29.62
CA LYS A 46 -7.25 -20.03 30.47
C LYS A 46 -6.32 -19.06 31.21
N ILE A 47 -5.83 -18.03 30.53
CA ILE A 47 -4.97 -16.98 31.13
C ILE A 47 -5.68 -16.31 32.30
N LEU A 48 -6.98 -16.02 32.17
CA LEU A 48 -7.77 -15.40 33.24
C LEU A 48 -8.11 -16.34 34.41
N SER A 49 -7.94 -17.65 34.24
CA SER A 49 -8.23 -18.64 35.28
C SER A 49 -7.13 -18.76 36.35
N THR A 50 -5.97 -18.14 36.12
CA THR A 50 -4.81 -18.19 37.03
C THR A 50 -4.19 -16.81 37.21
N LYS A 51 -3.45 -16.64 38.31
CA LYS A 51 -2.61 -15.46 38.57
C LYS A 51 -1.12 -15.75 38.39
N ASP A 52 -0.75 -17.02 38.19
CA ASP A 52 0.64 -17.41 37.97
C ASP A 52 1.08 -16.99 36.57
N SER A 53 2.11 -16.15 36.48
CA SER A 53 2.58 -15.61 35.21
C SER A 53 3.17 -16.70 34.30
N ALA A 54 3.87 -17.69 34.85
CA ALA A 54 4.44 -18.77 34.06
C ALA A 54 3.35 -19.66 33.44
N GLU A 55 2.29 -19.96 34.20
CA GLU A 55 1.11 -20.64 33.66
C GLU A 55 0.41 -19.83 32.56
N GLN A 56 0.26 -18.52 32.74
CA GLN A 56 -0.34 -17.65 31.72
C GLN A 56 0.45 -17.67 30.41
N TYR A 57 1.78 -17.57 30.48
CA TYR A 57 2.65 -17.71 29.31
C TYR A 57 2.54 -19.11 28.69
N GLY A 58 2.50 -20.16 29.51
CA GLY A 58 2.29 -21.53 29.06
C GLY A 58 0.98 -21.69 28.28
N TYR A 59 -0.13 -21.14 28.80
CA TYR A 59 -1.43 -21.17 28.14
C TYR A 59 -1.46 -20.34 26.85
N LEU A 60 -0.90 -19.14 26.84
CA LEU A 60 -0.78 -18.34 25.63
C LEU A 60 -0.02 -19.12 24.54
N ASN A 61 1.10 -19.73 24.90
CA ASN A 61 1.92 -20.48 23.96
C ASN A 61 1.18 -21.71 23.42
N SER A 62 0.69 -22.59 24.29
CA SER A 62 0.13 -23.89 23.88
C SER A 62 -1.24 -23.81 23.22
N TYR A 63 -2.06 -22.79 23.54
CA TYR A 63 -3.40 -22.64 22.98
C TYR A 63 -3.45 -21.69 21.80
N PHE A 64 -2.53 -20.73 21.69
CA PHE A 64 -2.58 -19.69 20.66
C PHE A 64 -1.32 -19.60 19.79
N LEU A 65 -0.13 -19.41 20.35
CA LEU A 65 1.08 -19.13 19.55
C LEU A 65 1.59 -20.37 18.78
N GLU A 66 1.70 -21.53 19.43
CA GLU A 66 2.15 -22.77 18.76
C GLU A 66 1.13 -23.28 17.75
N LYS A 67 -0.17 -23.17 18.09
CA LYS A 67 -1.30 -23.54 17.22
C LYS A 67 -1.61 -22.48 16.16
N GLY A 68 -0.89 -21.36 16.18
CA GLY A 68 -1.09 -20.23 15.30
C GLY A 68 -0.97 -20.62 13.83
N SER A 69 -1.91 -20.11 13.03
CA SER A 69 -1.84 -20.25 11.58
C SER A 69 -0.56 -19.58 11.03
N PRO A 70 -0.17 -19.88 9.77
CA PRO A 70 0.86 -19.11 9.08
C PRO A 70 0.60 -17.59 9.11
N GLY A 71 -0.67 -17.18 9.03
CA GLY A 71 -1.05 -15.77 9.12
C GLY A 71 -0.79 -15.14 10.48
N LEU A 72 -1.03 -15.85 11.58
CA LEU A 72 -0.67 -15.35 12.92
C LEU A 72 0.84 -15.12 13.02
N LYS A 73 1.64 -16.08 12.56
CA LYS A 73 3.11 -15.95 12.58
C LYS A 73 3.57 -14.77 11.72
N ALA A 74 2.95 -14.59 10.56
CA ALA A 74 3.23 -13.48 9.65
C ALA A 74 2.88 -12.12 10.29
N ILE A 75 1.68 -11.96 10.86
CA ILE A 75 1.27 -10.67 11.43
C ILE A 75 2.10 -10.32 12.66
N MET A 76 2.50 -11.31 13.45
CA MET A 76 3.42 -11.13 14.57
C MET A 76 4.78 -10.64 14.08
N SER A 77 5.33 -11.20 13.00
CA SER A 77 6.59 -10.75 12.41
C SER A 77 6.50 -9.34 11.81
N VAL A 78 5.36 -8.99 11.21
CA VAL A 78 5.15 -7.70 10.52
C VAL A 78 4.88 -6.54 11.49
N ARG A 79 4.50 -6.85 12.74
CA ARG A 79 4.18 -5.86 13.79
C ARG A 79 4.99 -6.03 15.07
N ASP A 80 5.99 -6.89 15.06
CA ASP A 80 6.84 -7.20 16.22
C ASP A 80 6.05 -7.59 17.47
N TYR A 81 4.97 -8.37 17.31
CA TYR A 81 4.21 -8.87 18.46
C TYR A 81 5.00 -9.92 19.22
N THR A 82 5.02 -9.78 20.54
CA THR A 82 5.64 -10.73 21.46
C THR A 82 4.58 -11.38 22.35
N ALA A 83 4.93 -12.49 23.02
CA ALA A 83 4.05 -13.09 24.02
C ALA A 83 3.65 -12.07 25.12
N THR A 84 4.60 -11.23 25.54
CA THR A 84 4.34 -10.14 26.50
C THR A 84 3.35 -9.12 25.97
N SER A 85 3.43 -8.75 24.69
CA SER A 85 2.46 -7.85 24.04
C SER A 85 1.01 -8.36 24.20
N TYR A 86 0.79 -9.67 24.04
CA TYR A 86 -0.52 -10.28 24.22
C TYR A 86 -0.95 -10.34 25.69
N ILE A 87 -0.08 -10.80 26.59
CA ILE A 87 -0.40 -10.88 28.03
C ILE A 87 -0.75 -9.49 28.59
N ASP A 88 0.06 -8.47 28.28
CA ASP A 88 -0.17 -7.10 28.73
C ASP A 88 -1.48 -6.56 28.18
N ALA A 89 -1.75 -6.78 26.90
CA ALA A 89 -3.00 -6.37 26.27
C ALA A 89 -4.22 -7.03 26.94
N ILE A 90 -4.15 -8.33 27.25
CA ILE A 90 -5.22 -9.09 27.93
C ILE A 90 -5.52 -8.51 29.32
N HIS A 91 -4.48 -8.23 30.11
CA HIS A 91 -4.64 -7.73 31.48
C HIS A 91 -5.02 -6.25 31.56
N ASN A 92 -4.50 -5.43 30.65
CA ASN A 92 -4.69 -3.98 30.71
C ASN A 92 -6.06 -3.53 30.18
N TYR A 93 -6.70 -4.31 29.30
CA TYR A 93 -7.94 -3.91 28.61
C TYR A 93 -9.10 -4.92 28.75
N PRO A 94 -9.44 -5.39 29.97
CA PRO A 94 -10.45 -6.45 30.16
C PRO A 94 -11.86 -6.06 29.70
N LYS A 95 -12.27 -4.79 29.80
CA LYS A 95 -13.57 -4.34 29.30
C LYS A 95 -13.60 -4.35 27.78
N PHE A 96 -12.50 -3.97 27.14
CA PHE A 96 -12.36 -4.07 25.69
C PHE A 96 -12.56 -5.51 25.22
N TRP A 97 -11.76 -6.46 25.76
CA TRP A 97 -11.81 -7.87 25.34
C TRP A 97 -13.19 -8.48 25.55
N LYS A 98 -13.83 -8.19 26.68
CA LYS A 98 -15.21 -8.62 26.94
C LYS A 98 -16.19 -8.09 25.89
N SER A 99 -16.04 -6.84 25.45
CA SER A 99 -16.95 -6.22 24.49
C SER A 99 -16.73 -6.68 23.03
N ILE A 100 -15.48 -6.96 22.62
CA ILE A 100 -15.15 -7.34 21.23
C ILE A 100 -15.35 -8.85 20.95
N LYS A 101 -15.42 -9.71 21.97
CA LYS A 101 -15.52 -11.19 21.81
C LYS A 101 -16.62 -11.62 20.84
N ALA A 102 -17.83 -11.09 21.02
CA ALA A 102 -18.96 -11.44 20.16
C ALA A 102 -18.77 -11.01 18.70
N ASN A 103 -18.00 -9.95 18.44
CA ASN A 103 -17.72 -9.49 17.09
C ASN A 103 -16.64 -10.32 16.41
N THR A 104 -15.55 -10.64 17.11
CA THR A 104 -14.47 -11.46 16.54
C THR A 104 -14.94 -12.88 16.19
N LEU A 105 -15.86 -13.44 16.97
CA LEU A 105 -16.49 -14.73 16.66
C LEU A 105 -17.36 -14.73 15.38
N LYS A 106 -17.63 -13.56 14.78
CA LYS A 106 -18.30 -13.46 13.46
C LYS A 106 -17.33 -13.63 12.29
N ALA A 107 -16.04 -13.89 12.52
CA ALA A 107 -15.03 -14.03 11.47
C ALA A 107 -15.44 -15.04 10.38
N GLU A 108 -16.07 -16.16 10.72
CA GLU A 108 -16.55 -17.14 9.73
C GLU A 108 -17.69 -16.59 8.85
N THR A 109 -18.53 -15.70 9.38
CA THR A 109 -19.57 -15.03 8.60
C THR A 109 -18.95 -14.10 7.57
N PHE A 110 -17.96 -13.30 7.97
CA PHE A 110 -17.23 -12.43 7.05
C PHE A 110 -16.40 -13.22 6.05
N ALA A 111 -15.81 -14.35 6.46
CA ALA A 111 -15.11 -15.24 5.55
C ALA A 111 -16.02 -15.69 4.40
N LYS A 112 -17.26 -16.12 4.70
CA LYS A 112 -18.24 -16.51 3.67
C LYS A 112 -18.61 -15.34 2.75
N GLU A 113 -18.75 -14.13 3.30
CA GLU A 113 -19.03 -12.93 2.49
C GLU A 113 -17.86 -12.60 1.55
N ILE A 114 -16.63 -12.66 2.04
CA ILE A 114 -15.42 -12.41 1.26
C ILE A 114 -15.22 -13.49 0.18
N GLU A 115 -15.52 -14.77 0.48
CA GLU A 115 -15.51 -15.83 -0.53
C GLU A 115 -16.49 -15.54 -1.67
N GLN A 116 -17.70 -15.04 -1.34
CA GLN A 116 -18.68 -14.63 -2.35
C GLN A 116 -18.18 -13.44 -3.18
N ASP A 117 -17.59 -12.43 -2.54
CA ASP A 117 -17.01 -11.28 -3.25
C ASP A 117 -15.86 -11.71 -4.16
N ALA A 118 -14.96 -12.58 -3.70
CA ALA A 118 -13.88 -13.14 -4.50
C ALA A 118 -14.38 -13.92 -5.73
N LEU A 119 -15.48 -14.66 -5.60
CA LEU A 119 -16.13 -15.32 -6.74
C LEU A 119 -16.63 -14.30 -7.77
N LYS A 120 -17.19 -13.15 -7.32
CA LYS A 120 -17.58 -12.07 -8.24
C LYS A 120 -16.37 -11.39 -8.87
N ILE A 121 -15.29 -11.15 -8.12
CA ILE A 121 -14.02 -10.65 -8.68
C ILE A 121 -13.53 -11.58 -9.78
N LYS A 122 -13.55 -12.90 -9.57
CA LYS A 122 -13.15 -13.89 -10.58
C LYS A 122 -13.99 -13.83 -11.86
N GLN A 123 -15.25 -13.41 -11.78
CA GLN A 123 -16.11 -13.24 -12.97
C GLN A 123 -15.67 -12.07 -13.85
N VAL A 124 -15.25 -10.97 -13.24
CA VAL A 124 -14.77 -9.76 -13.95
C VAL A 124 -13.28 -9.83 -14.29
N PHE A 125 -12.50 -10.59 -13.53
CA PHE A 125 -11.07 -10.86 -13.72
C PHE A 125 -10.76 -12.37 -13.65
N PRO A 126 -10.91 -13.12 -14.76
CA PRO A 126 -10.75 -14.58 -14.77
C PRO A 126 -9.35 -15.10 -14.41
N LYS A 127 -8.32 -14.23 -14.44
CA LYS A 127 -6.92 -14.55 -14.13
C LYS A 127 -6.58 -14.41 -12.64
N LEU A 128 -7.58 -14.27 -11.77
CA LEU A 128 -7.41 -14.17 -10.33
C LEU A 128 -6.48 -15.28 -9.80
N LYS A 129 -5.34 -14.86 -9.27
CA LYS A 129 -4.33 -15.73 -8.67
C LYS A 129 -4.77 -16.17 -7.27
N PRO A 130 -4.28 -17.31 -6.78
CA PRO A 130 -4.57 -17.71 -5.42
C PRO A 130 -4.04 -16.73 -4.38
N ALA A 131 -4.82 -16.50 -3.33
CA ALA A 131 -4.41 -15.74 -2.16
C ALA A 131 -5.00 -16.38 -0.90
N THR A 132 -4.41 -16.10 0.26
CA THR A 132 -4.93 -16.59 1.54
C THR A 132 -5.21 -15.43 2.48
N ILE A 133 -6.40 -15.43 3.07
CA ILE A 133 -6.86 -14.42 4.01
C ILE A 133 -6.89 -15.03 5.40
N TYR A 134 -6.26 -14.38 6.35
CA TYR A 134 -6.15 -14.85 7.74
C TYR A 134 -6.85 -13.86 8.66
N PHE A 135 -7.93 -14.32 9.30
CA PHE A 135 -8.48 -13.67 10.48
C PHE A 135 -7.64 -14.10 11.68
N THR A 136 -6.75 -13.19 12.09
CA THR A 136 -5.85 -13.37 13.23
C THR A 136 -6.30 -12.54 14.43
N MET A 137 -5.61 -12.67 15.55
CA MET A 137 -5.75 -11.78 16.71
C MET A 137 -4.39 -11.12 16.99
N GLY A 138 -4.38 -9.80 17.03
CA GLY A 138 -3.21 -8.99 17.35
C GLY A 138 -3.23 -8.43 18.78
N ALA A 139 -2.32 -7.51 19.02
CA ALA A 139 -2.23 -6.70 20.24
C ALA A 139 -2.30 -5.20 19.88
N PHE A 140 -3.32 -4.80 19.12
CA PHE A 140 -3.70 -3.40 18.83
C PHE A 140 -2.77 -2.58 17.92
N LEU A 141 -1.77 -3.21 17.28
CA LEU A 141 -0.88 -2.50 16.35
C LEU A 141 -1.39 -2.43 14.89
N THR A 142 -2.38 -3.24 14.49
CA THR A 142 -2.90 -3.20 13.11
C THR A 142 -4.28 -3.84 12.98
N GLY A 143 -5.16 -3.25 12.17
CA GLY A 143 -6.42 -3.89 11.75
C GLY A 143 -6.28 -4.76 10.50
N GLY A 144 -5.25 -4.53 9.70
CA GLY A 144 -5.03 -5.23 8.44
C GLY A 144 -3.66 -4.90 7.85
N THR A 145 -3.04 -5.89 7.22
CA THR A 145 -1.81 -5.70 6.43
C THR A 145 -1.65 -6.86 5.44
N THR A 146 -0.66 -6.78 4.56
CA THR A 146 -0.35 -7.83 3.59
C THR A 146 1.11 -8.26 3.73
N MET A 147 1.37 -9.53 3.41
CA MET A 147 2.72 -10.08 3.28
C MET A 147 2.69 -11.11 2.16
N ASP A 148 3.40 -10.84 1.06
CA ASP A 148 3.31 -11.62 -0.18
C ASP A 148 1.85 -11.79 -0.67
N SER A 149 1.36 -13.03 -0.74
CA SER A 149 -0.03 -13.37 -1.09
C SER A 149 -0.95 -13.55 0.12
N MET A 150 -0.48 -13.17 1.32
CA MET A 150 -1.26 -13.25 2.56
C MET A 150 -1.91 -11.91 2.87
N ILE A 151 -3.21 -11.94 3.14
CA ILE A 151 -3.95 -10.82 3.72
C ILE A 151 -4.14 -11.15 5.20
N LEU A 152 -3.65 -10.28 6.07
CA LEU A 152 -3.53 -10.52 7.51
C LEU A 152 -4.43 -9.53 8.24
N ILE A 153 -5.52 -10.03 8.84
CA ILE A 153 -6.52 -9.21 9.52
C ILE A 153 -6.25 -9.28 11.02
N GLY A 154 -6.00 -8.12 11.63
CA GLY A 154 -6.02 -7.96 13.09
C GLY A 154 -7.47 -7.78 13.55
N SER A 155 -8.11 -8.90 13.86
CA SER A 155 -9.57 -8.96 14.01
C SER A 155 -10.08 -8.17 15.22
N GLU A 156 -9.25 -7.95 16.23
CA GLU A 156 -9.58 -7.12 17.38
C GLU A 156 -9.80 -5.65 17.00
N ILE A 157 -9.17 -5.18 15.92
CA ILE A 157 -9.37 -3.82 15.39
C ILE A 157 -10.39 -3.83 14.26
N ALA A 158 -10.23 -4.72 13.27
CA ALA A 158 -11.07 -4.71 12.06
C ALA A 158 -12.53 -5.07 12.33
N LEU A 159 -12.79 -5.93 13.32
CA LEU A 159 -14.16 -6.34 13.69
C LEU A 159 -14.75 -5.47 14.81
N ALA A 160 -14.14 -4.33 15.13
CA ALA A 160 -14.69 -3.42 16.12
C ALA A 160 -15.93 -2.67 15.58
N ASP A 161 -16.76 -2.22 16.51
CA ASP A 161 -17.89 -1.32 16.24
C ASP A 161 -17.98 -0.23 17.30
N GLU A 162 -18.94 0.68 17.15
CA GLU A 162 -19.13 1.80 18.07
C GLU A 162 -19.49 1.38 19.50
N LYS A 163 -19.88 0.12 19.72
CA LYS A 163 -20.28 -0.43 21.04
C LYS A 163 -19.10 -1.05 21.77
N VAL A 164 -17.96 -1.23 21.12
CA VAL A 164 -16.73 -1.72 21.73
C VAL A 164 -16.23 -0.74 22.79
N VAL A 165 -15.93 -1.26 23.97
CA VAL A 165 -15.49 -0.44 25.12
C VAL A 165 -14.01 -0.15 25.00
N SER A 166 -13.66 1.09 24.65
CA SER A 166 -12.27 1.52 24.47
C SER A 166 -11.76 2.48 25.57
N SER A 167 -12.49 2.61 26.69
CA SER A 167 -12.15 3.54 27.77
C SER A 167 -10.82 3.23 28.48
N GLU A 168 -10.36 1.98 28.41
CA GLU A 168 -9.11 1.52 29.02
C GLU A 168 -7.90 1.74 28.11
N LEU A 169 -8.12 2.09 26.83
CA LEU A 169 -7.01 2.28 25.90
C LEU A 169 -6.21 3.55 26.24
N PRO A 170 -4.87 3.45 26.28
CA PRO A 170 -3.98 4.56 26.58
C PRO A 170 -3.99 5.60 25.46
N GLN A 171 -3.41 6.77 25.74
CA GLN A 171 -3.30 7.86 24.77
C GLN A 171 -2.57 7.46 23.49
N SER A 172 -1.60 6.53 23.57
CA SER A 172 -0.91 5.99 22.38
C SER A 172 -1.85 5.26 21.41
N LEU A 173 -3.00 4.76 21.88
CA LEU A 173 -4.02 4.07 21.10
C LEU A 173 -5.29 4.92 20.90
N GLU A 174 -5.24 6.23 21.13
CA GLU A 174 -6.40 7.13 21.02
C GLU A 174 -7.03 7.10 19.61
N HIS A 175 -6.20 6.95 18.58
CA HIS A 175 -6.64 6.85 17.19
C HIS A 175 -7.63 5.69 16.95
N LEU A 176 -7.51 4.59 17.70
CA LEU A 176 -8.43 3.46 17.62
C LEU A 176 -9.84 3.81 18.12
N LYS A 177 -9.97 4.73 19.09
CA LYS A 177 -11.30 5.15 19.59
C LYS A 177 -12.13 5.82 18.50
N THR A 178 -11.50 6.67 17.70
CA THR A 178 -12.15 7.30 16.54
C THR A 178 -12.46 6.26 15.47
N TYR A 179 -11.54 5.32 15.22
CA TYR A 179 -11.75 4.24 14.25
C TYR A 179 -12.91 3.32 14.65
N PHE A 180 -13.05 2.91 15.90
CA PHE A 180 -14.15 2.04 16.33
C PHE A 180 -15.51 2.71 16.18
N LYS A 181 -15.59 4.03 16.46
CA LYS A 181 -16.79 4.83 16.23
C LYS A 181 -17.23 4.90 14.76
N SER A 182 -16.34 4.63 13.81
CA SER A 182 -16.71 4.54 12.38
C SER A 182 -17.29 3.18 11.99
N ASN A 183 -17.56 2.29 12.95
CA ASN A 183 -18.15 0.96 12.73
C ASN A 183 -17.39 0.10 11.69
N PRO A 184 -16.06 -0.12 11.86
CA PRO A 184 -15.23 -0.78 10.84
C PRO A 184 -15.69 -2.20 10.51
N ILE A 185 -16.35 -2.90 11.44
CA ILE A 185 -16.96 -4.21 11.21
C ILE A 185 -17.89 -4.25 9.98
N GLN A 186 -18.55 -3.15 9.63
CA GLN A 186 -19.47 -3.09 8.49
C GLN A 186 -18.76 -3.12 7.14
N GLN A 187 -17.45 -2.81 7.12
CA GLN A 187 -16.68 -2.65 5.89
C GLN A 187 -15.72 -3.82 5.64
N VAL A 188 -15.59 -4.75 6.57
CA VAL A 188 -14.58 -5.82 6.57
C VAL A 188 -14.55 -6.59 5.26
N ALA A 189 -15.71 -7.01 4.74
CA ALA A 189 -15.74 -7.78 3.52
C ALA A 189 -15.30 -6.98 2.29
N PHE A 190 -15.73 -5.72 2.20
CA PHE A 190 -15.33 -4.82 1.12
C PHE A 190 -13.84 -4.49 1.21
N SER A 191 -13.34 -4.08 2.39
CA SER A 191 -11.92 -3.77 2.59
C SER A 191 -11.02 -4.96 2.29
N ASN A 192 -11.42 -6.19 2.65
CA ASN A 192 -10.64 -7.37 2.28
C ASN A 192 -10.72 -7.70 0.78
N THR A 193 -11.79 -7.31 0.11
CA THR A 193 -11.87 -7.40 -1.36
C THR A 193 -10.95 -6.38 -2.03
N HIS A 194 -10.82 -5.18 -1.47
CA HIS A 194 -9.81 -4.19 -1.87
C HIS A 194 -8.39 -4.77 -1.72
N GLU A 195 -8.04 -5.29 -0.54
CA GLU A 195 -6.75 -5.94 -0.30
C GLU A 195 -6.51 -7.14 -1.24
N LEU A 196 -7.56 -7.89 -1.58
CA LEU A 196 -7.47 -8.95 -2.56
C LEU A 196 -6.96 -8.42 -3.90
N ILE A 197 -7.40 -7.25 -4.36
CA ILE A 197 -6.90 -6.68 -5.62
C ILE A 197 -5.41 -6.34 -5.53
N HIS A 198 -4.92 -5.84 -4.39
CA HIS A 198 -3.49 -5.60 -4.20
C HIS A 198 -2.64 -6.86 -4.38
N THR A 199 -3.12 -8.03 -3.92
CA THR A 199 -2.40 -9.31 -4.16
C THR A 199 -2.31 -9.72 -5.63
N GLN A 200 -3.10 -9.09 -6.51
CA GLN A 200 -3.11 -9.35 -7.95
C GLN A 200 -2.24 -8.38 -8.74
N GLN A 201 -1.97 -7.20 -8.18
CA GLN A 201 -1.16 -6.15 -8.80
C GLN A 201 0.32 -6.55 -8.87
N LYS A 202 1.05 -5.91 -9.79
CA LYS A 202 2.49 -6.18 -9.99
C LYS A 202 3.39 -5.51 -8.95
N THR A 203 2.93 -4.43 -8.35
CA THR A 203 3.68 -3.60 -7.42
C THR A 203 2.84 -3.36 -6.17
N THR A 204 3.50 -3.26 -5.02
CA THR A 204 2.88 -2.94 -3.73
C THR A 204 3.19 -1.53 -3.24
N VAL A 205 4.15 -0.86 -3.89
CA VAL A 205 4.56 0.52 -3.63
C VAL A 205 4.94 1.16 -4.97
N CYS A 206 4.59 2.43 -5.13
CA CYS A 206 4.90 3.19 -6.34
C CYS A 206 5.88 4.35 -6.07
N ASP A 207 6.66 4.70 -7.09
CA ASP A 207 7.75 5.69 -6.99
C ASP A 207 7.26 7.14 -6.87
N ASN A 208 6.01 7.40 -7.23
CA ASN A 208 5.44 8.75 -7.26
C ASN A 208 3.95 8.76 -6.90
N LEU A 209 3.44 9.96 -6.64
CA LEU A 209 2.07 10.20 -6.20
C LEU A 209 1.01 9.66 -7.18
N ILE A 210 1.16 9.86 -8.50
CA ILE A 210 0.20 9.35 -9.49
C ILE A 210 0.19 7.82 -9.53
N GLY A 211 1.34 7.17 -9.50
CA GLY A 211 1.45 5.71 -9.47
C GLY A 211 0.77 5.14 -8.23
N GLN A 212 1.08 5.69 -7.05
CA GLN A 212 0.50 5.22 -5.78
C GLN A 212 -1.02 5.45 -5.76
N SER A 213 -1.47 6.64 -6.19
CA SER A 213 -2.89 6.98 -6.26
C SER A 213 -3.64 6.06 -7.22
N LEU A 214 -3.05 5.74 -8.37
CA LEU A 214 -3.66 4.82 -9.33
C LEU A 214 -3.70 3.38 -8.81
N MET A 215 -2.64 2.91 -8.15
CA MET A 215 -2.61 1.58 -7.53
C MET A 215 -3.75 1.40 -6.53
N GLU A 216 -3.93 2.37 -5.62
CA GLU A 216 -5.05 2.39 -4.66
C GLU A 216 -6.41 2.53 -5.35
N GLY A 217 -6.49 3.41 -6.35
CA GLY A 217 -7.70 3.61 -7.13
C GLY A 217 -8.14 2.37 -7.91
N VAL A 218 -7.21 1.58 -8.42
CA VAL A 218 -7.49 0.29 -9.10
C VAL A 218 -8.08 -0.70 -8.12
N ALA A 219 -7.48 -0.85 -6.93
CA ALA A 219 -7.98 -1.77 -5.92
C ALA A 219 -9.41 -1.41 -5.49
N GLU A 220 -9.65 -0.13 -5.23
CA GLU A 220 -10.95 0.38 -4.82
C GLU A 220 -11.99 0.24 -5.95
N PHE A 221 -11.64 0.67 -7.16
CA PHE A 221 -12.55 0.65 -8.31
C PHE A 221 -12.93 -0.77 -8.72
N VAL A 222 -11.96 -1.69 -8.79
CA VAL A 222 -12.24 -3.08 -9.15
C VAL A 222 -13.06 -3.77 -8.06
N ALA A 223 -12.81 -3.49 -6.78
CA ALA A 223 -13.65 -4.00 -5.69
C ALA A 223 -15.11 -3.53 -5.84
N VAL A 224 -15.35 -2.24 -6.13
CA VAL A 224 -16.70 -1.71 -6.39
C VAL A 224 -17.34 -2.41 -7.59
N ILE A 225 -16.66 -2.44 -8.74
CA ILE A 225 -17.22 -2.99 -9.98
C ILE A 225 -17.47 -4.50 -9.87
N GLY A 226 -16.54 -5.24 -9.26
CA GLY A 226 -16.66 -6.67 -9.13
C GLY A 226 -17.73 -7.08 -8.13
N THR A 227 -17.85 -6.39 -6.99
CA THR A 227 -18.81 -6.80 -5.94
C THR A 227 -20.21 -6.22 -6.12
N GLY A 228 -20.32 -5.07 -6.81
CA GLY A 228 -21.52 -4.24 -6.87
C GLY A 228 -21.79 -3.43 -5.59
N LYS A 229 -20.87 -3.44 -4.63
CA LYS A 229 -20.97 -2.68 -3.37
C LYS A 229 -20.43 -1.26 -3.56
N SER A 230 -20.88 -0.33 -2.72
CA SER A 230 -20.28 1.00 -2.63
C SER A 230 -18.91 0.94 -1.94
N SER A 231 -18.04 1.87 -2.31
CA SER A 231 -16.77 2.11 -1.64
C SER A 231 -16.95 2.33 -0.13
N SER A 232 -16.07 1.73 0.68
CA SER A 232 -15.99 2.01 2.12
C SER A 232 -15.25 3.31 2.45
N HIS A 233 -14.60 3.94 1.47
CA HIS A 233 -13.76 5.11 1.64
C HIS A 233 -14.59 6.41 1.56
N PRO A 234 -14.73 7.19 2.65
CA PRO A 234 -15.49 8.44 2.64
C PRO A 234 -14.99 9.47 1.62
N ALA A 235 -13.68 9.43 1.32
CA ALA A 235 -13.04 10.28 0.33
C ALA A 235 -13.70 10.19 -1.06
N ILE A 236 -14.18 9.00 -1.46
CA ILE A 236 -14.80 8.79 -2.77
C ILE A 236 -16.09 9.63 -2.92
N GLU A 237 -16.94 9.67 -1.89
CA GLU A 237 -18.16 10.50 -1.90
C GLU A 237 -17.86 12.00 -1.84
N PHE A 238 -16.85 12.39 -1.06
CA PHE A 238 -16.37 13.78 -1.06
C PHE A 238 -15.83 14.20 -2.44
N GLY A 239 -15.10 13.30 -3.08
CA GLY A 239 -14.48 13.49 -4.39
C GLY A 239 -15.48 13.78 -5.49
N LYS A 240 -16.62 13.09 -5.50
CA LYS A 240 -17.73 13.32 -6.47
C LYS A 240 -18.24 14.77 -6.45
N LYS A 241 -18.21 15.43 -5.28
CA LYS A 241 -18.69 16.81 -5.12
C LYS A 241 -17.62 17.87 -5.41
N ASN A 242 -16.35 17.47 -5.49
CA ASN A 242 -15.19 18.37 -5.58
C ASN A 242 -14.23 17.98 -6.71
N GLU A 243 -14.72 17.26 -7.73
CA GLU A 243 -13.90 16.58 -8.74
C GLU A 243 -12.92 17.53 -9.44
N GLN A 244 -13.41 18.67 -9.94
CA GLN A 244 -12.58 19.62 -10.68
C GLN A 244 -11.47 20.22 -9.79
N ALA A 245 -11.83 20.66 -8.58
CA ALA A 245 -10.86 21.25 -7.65
C ALA A 245 -9.78 20.24 -7.22
N ILE A 246 -10.16 18.99 -6.98
CA ILE A 246 -9.24 17.90 -6.66
C ILE A 246 -8.32 17.62 -7.86
N ARG A 247 -8.88 17.47 -9.07
CA ARG A 247 -8.12 17.21 -10.30
C ARG A 247 -7.06 18.29 -10.55
N ASP A 248 -7.46 19.57 -10.44
CA ASP A 248 -6.58 20.70 -10.70
C ASP A 248 -5.44 20.74 -9.67
N ALA A 249 -5.76 20.63 -8.37
CA ALA A 249 -4.75 20.63 -7.30
C ALA A 249 -3.79 19.43 -7.38
N PHE A 250 -4.31 18.26 -7.76
CA PHE A 250 -3.50 17.04 -7.92
C PHE A 250 -2.57 17.16 -9.13
N SER A 251 -3.02 17.75 -10.24
CA SER A 251 -2.25 17.90 -11.47
C SER A 251 -0.94 18.71 -11.29
N ALA A 252 -0.88 19.57 -10.27
CA ALA A 252 0.33 20.34 -9.95
C ALA A 252 1.38 19.53 -9.16
N GLN A 253 1.02 18.36 -8.61
CA GLN A 253 1.83 17.60 -7.65
C GLN A 253 2.04 16.14 -8.04
N LEU A 254 1.38 15.65 -9.09
CA LEU A 254 1.25 14.22 -9.38
C LEU A 254 2.59 13.48 -9.59
N PHE A 255 3.66 14.19 -9.94
CA PHE A 255 5.01 13.65 -10.14
C PHE A 255 5.91 13.76 -8.90
N ASN A 256 5.37 14.18 -7.75
CA ASN A 256 6.12 14.14 -6.50
C ASN A 256 6.50 12.70 -6.15
N SER A 257 7.74 12.51 -5.67
CA SER A 257 8.27 11.23 -5.18
C SER A 257 7.75 10.83 -3.79
N TYR A 258 6.68 11.49 -3.33
CA TYR A 258 6.06 11.28 -2.04
C TYR A 258 4.57 11.61 -2.13
N THR A 259 3.77 11.06 -1.21
CA THR A 259 2.31 11.15 -1.28
C THR A 259 1.73 12.45 -0.71
N GLY A 260 2.45 13.13 0.18
CA GLY A 260 2.03 14.41 0.75
C GLY A 260 0.78 14.28 1.62
N TYR A 261 -0.17 15.21 1.49
CA TYR A 261 -1.48 15.10 2.16
C TYR A 261 -2.48 14.20 1.38
N TRP A 262 -2.10 13.70 0.21
CA TRP A 262 -3.02 12.98 -0.67
C TRP A 262 -3.32 11.56 -0.21
N LEU A 263 -2.35 10.88 0.41
CA LEU A 263 -2.49 9.50 0.88
C LEU A 263 -1.84 9.32 2.25
N TYR A 264 -2.52 8.59 3.12
CA TYR A 264 -2.02 8.10 4.41
C TYR A 264 -1.55 9.20 5.37
N SER A 265 -2.20 10.36 5.30
CA SER A 265 -1.77 11.55 6.01
C SER A 265 -2.92 12.22 6.75
N ASN A 266 -2.59 12.82 7.90
CA ASN A 266 -3.46 13.72 8.67
C ASN A 266 -3.02 15.19 8.51
N ALA A 267 -2.16 15.48 7.53
CA ALA A 267 -1.70 16.84 7.28
C ALA A 267 -2.86 17.75 6.87
N THR A 268 -2.77 19.03 7.26
CA THR A 268 -3.73 20.03 6.83
C THR A 268 -3.72 20.18 5.31
N ASN A 269 -4.88 20.38 4.72
CA ASN A 269 -5.03 20.49 3.26
C ASN A 269 -6.21 21.39 2.88
N PRO A 270 -6.25 21.92 1.64
CA PRO A 270 -7.28 22.88 1.21
C PRO A 270 -8.68 22.28 1.05
N PHE A 271 -8.86 20.99 1.30
CA PHE A 271 -10.12 20.27 1.15
C PHE A 271 -10.72 19.92 2.51
N ASN A 272 -10.75 20.88 3.45
CA ASN A 272 -11.27 20.67 4.82
C ASN A 272 -10.63 19.46 5.52
N ASN A 273 -9.32 19.27 5.32
CA ASN A 273 -8.54 18.17 5.87
C ASN A 273 -9.09 16.77 5.52
N GLN A 274 -9.80 16.64 4.40
CA GLN A 274 -10.22 15.32 3.91
C GLN A 274 -8.99 14.49 3.58
N ARG A 275 -9.02 13.24 4.04
CA ARG A 275 -7.91 12.30 3.91
C ARG A 275 -8.05 11.48 2.63
N ASP A 276 -6.93 10.91 2.21
CA ASP A 276 -6.91 9.84 1.20
C ASP A 276 -7.54 10.24 -0.14
N LEU A 277 -7.44 11.52 -0.50
CA LEU A 277 -7.94 12.07 -1.77
C LEU A 277 -7.19 11.51 -3.00
N GLY A 278 -6.01 10.91 -2.83
CA GLY A 278 -5.35 10.15 -3.89
C GLY A 278 -6.19 8.96 -4.38
N TYR A 279 -6.97 8.32 -3.49
CA TYR A 279 -7.92 7.27 -3.89
C TYR A 279 -8.97 7.81 -4.85
N VAL A 280 -9.46 9.04 -4.62
CA VAL A 280 -10.43 9.69 -5.51
C VAL A 280 -9.87 9.82 -6.92
N VAL A 281 -8.65 10.35 -7.04
CA VAL A 281 -8.02 10.58 -8.34
C VAL A 281 -7.78 9.26 -9.06
N GLY A 282 -7.18 8.27 -8.39
CA GLY A 282 -6.96 6.95 -8.97
C GLY A 282 -8.27 6.27 -9.39
N TYR A 283 -9.29 6.31 -8.54
CA TYR A 283 -10.61 5.74 -8.81
C TYR A 283 -11.24 6.38 -10.04
N GLN A 284 -11.19 7.72 -10.16
CA GLN A 284 -11.78 8.44 -11.29
C GLN A 284 -11.01 8.21 -12.60
N ILE A 285 -9.67 8.07 -12.56
CA ILE A 285 -8.89 7.65 -13.72
C ILE A 285 -9.33 6.26 -14.19
N CYS A 286 -9.48 5.31 -13.26
CA CYS A 286 -9.96 3.97 -13.56
C CYS A 286 -11.37 4.00 -14.15
N GLN A 287 -12.28 4.76 -13.54
CA GLN A 287 -13.65 4.92 -14.00
C GLN A 287 -13.71 5.49 -15.42
N ALA A 288 -12.97 6.57 -15.70
CA ALA A 288 -12.93 7.21 -17.01
C ALA A 288 -12.37 6.26 -18.09
N TYR A 289 -11.29 5.54 -17.79
CA TYR A 289 -10.75 4.51 -18.67
C TYR A 289 -11.76 3.39 -18.92
N TYR A 290 -12.32 2.82 -17.84
CA TYR A 290 -13.28 1.73 -17.91
C TYR A 290 -14.50 2.09 -18.76
N GLN A 291 -15.04 3.30 -18.64
CA GLN A 291 -16.22 3.73 -19.39
C GLN A 291 -15.99 3.76 -20.90
N LYS A 292 -14.80 4.18 -21.35
CA LYS A 292 -14.43 4.23 -22.78
C LYS A 292 -14.22 2.86 -23.42
N GLU A 293 -13.79 1.88 -22.63
CA GLU A 293 -13.45 0.56 -23.14
C GLU A 293 -14.71 -0.26 -23.48
N LYS A 294 -14.72 -0.92 -24.64
CA LYS A 294 -15.82 -1.83 -25.03
C LYS A 294 -15.74 -3.15 -24.25
N ASN A 295 -14.53 -3.67 -24.08
CA ASN A 295 -14.30 -4.91 -23.35
C ASN A 295 -13.93 -4.60 -21.88
N LYS A 296 -14.95 -4.61 -21.02
CA LYS A 296 -14.80 -4.29 -19.60
C LYS A 296 -13.87 -5.22 -18.84
N LYS A 297 -13.85 -6.52 -19.17
CA LYS A 297 -12.94 -7.50 -18.54
C LYS A 297 -11.49 -7.24 -18.92
N ALA A 298 -11.23 -6.91 -20.19
CA ALA A 298 -9.90 -6.52 -20.65
C ALA A 298 -9.45 -5.20 -20.00
N ALA A 299 -10.37 -4.26 -19.78
CA ALA A 299 -10.06 -3.01 -19.08
C ALA A 299 -9.60 -3.27 -17.63
N ILE A 300 -10.34 -4.10 -16.89
CA ILE A 300 -9.97 -4.50 -15.52
C ILE A 300 -8.63 -5.25 -15.49
N GLU A 301 -8.44 -6.20 -16.41
CA GLU A 301 -7.17 -6.92 -16.52
C GLU A 301 -5.99 -5.96 -16.75
N LYS A 302 -6.15 -4.98 -17.65
CA LYS A 302 -5.11 -3.98 -17.91
C LYS A 302 -4.80 -3.13 -16.69
N MET A 303 -5.84 -2.69 -15.96
CA MET A 303 -5.67 -1.92 -14.71
C MET A 303 -4.85 -2.67 -13.67
N ILE A 304 -5.20 -3.94 -13.42
CA ILE A 304 -4.55 -4.78 -12.39
C ILE A 304 -3.11 -5.14 -12.80
N LEU A 305 -2.89 -5.45 -14.09
CA LEU A 305 -1.60 -5.90 -14.59
C LEU A 305 -0.68 -4.77 -15.07
N LEU A 306 -1.10 -3.51 -14.90
CA LEU A 306 -0.26 -2.34 -15.17
C LEU A 306 0.94 -2.36 -14.21
N ASP A 307 2.13 -2.05 -14.73
CA ASP A 307 3.28 -1.75 -13.89
C ASP A 307 3.31 -0.24 -13.63
N TYR A 308 2.86 0.17 -12.44
CA TYR A 308 2.74 1.58 -12.09
C TYR A 308 4.10 2.28 -11.95
N ASN A 309 5.21 1.53 -11.91
CA ASN A 309 6.57 2.07 -11.87
C ASN A 309 7.25 2.09 -13.25
N GLN A 310 6.56 1.67 -14.32
CA GLN A 310 7.02 1.93 -15.69
C GLN A 310 6.44 3.27 -16.17
N PRO A 311 7.23 4.36 -16.25
CA PRO A 311 6.68 5.70 -16.47
C PRO A 311 5.93 5.84 -17.80
N ALA A 312 6.40 5.14 -18.84
CA ALA A 312 5.77 5.17 -20.16
C ALA A 312 4.38 4.49 -20.16
N ASP A 313 4.28 3.33 -19.51
CA ASP A 313 3.02 2.58 -19.43
C ASP A 313 2.00 3.31 -18.55
N LEU A 314 2.44 3.84 -17.41
CA LEU A 314 1.62 4.66 -16.53
C LEU A 314 1.09 5.89 -17.25
N ALA A 315 1.98 6.66 -17.90
CA ALA A 315 1.59 7.86 -18.64
C ALA A 315 0.60 7.53 -19.76
N ALA A 316 0.86 6.47 -20.53
CA ALA A 316 -0.03 6.05 -21.61
C ALA A 316 -1.41 5.61 -21.09
N PHE A 317 -1.48 4.90 -19.96
CA PHE A 317 -2.74 4.51 -19.35
C PHE A 317 -3.54 5.73 -18.88
N VAL A 318 -2.89 6.66 -18.18
CA VAL A 318 -3.53 7.88 -17.68
C VAL A 318 -4.03 8.74 -18.85
N ASP A 319 -3.23 8.93 -19.90
CA ASP A 319 -3.65 9.68 -21.10
C ASP A 319 -4.85 9.01 -21.80
N GLN A 320 -4.85 7.68 -21.91
CA GLN A 320 -5.98 6.92 -22.49
C GLN A 320 -7.27 7.08 -21.67
N SER A 321 -7.18 7.21 -20.34
CA SER A 321 -8.34 7.50 -19.50
C SER A 321 -8.99 8.85 -19.86
N GLY A 322 -8.20 9.82 -20.33
CA GLY A 322 -8.61 11.20 -20.59
C GLY A 322 -9.14 11.93 -19.36
N TYR A 323 -8.72 11.54 -18.16
CA TYR A 323 -9.09 12.20 -16.91
C TYR A 323 -8.51 13.62 -16.80
N PHE A 324 -7.24 13.80 -17.18
CA PHE A 324 -6.62 15.12 -17.23
C PHE A 324 -6.88 15.79 -18.58
N SER A 325 -7.03 17.12 -18.57
CA SER A 325 -7.21 17.94 -19.77
C SER A 325 -5.93 18.08 -20.60
N LYS A 326 -4.76 17.87 -19.99
CA LYS A 326 -3.44 17.90 -20.62
C LYS A 326 -2.83 16.51 -20.61
N SER A 327 -1.96 16.23 -21.58
CA SER A 327 -1.20 14.98 -21.61
C SER A 327 -0.24 14.89 -20.43
N MET A 328 0.07 13.67 -19.98
CA MET A 328 1.06 13.40 -18.95
C MET A 328 2.44 13.99 -19.30
N LYS A 329 2.81 13.99 -20.58
CA LYS A 329 4.03 14.64 -21.06
C LYS A 329 4.03 16.15 -20.82
N THR A 330 2.91 16.82 -21.12
CA THR A 330 2.76 18.27 -20.89
C THR A 330 2.79 18.58 -19.40
N LEU A 331 2.06 17.81 -18.59
CA LEU A 331 2.05 17.99 -17.13
C LEU A 331 3.45 17.79 -16.52
N GLN A 332 4.23 16.82 -17.00
CA GLN A 332 5.59 16.58 -16.54
C GLN A 332 6.51 17.78 -16.86
N GLN A 333 6.39 18.34 -18.07
CA GLN A 333 7.16 19.55 -18.45
C GLN A 333 6.80 20.75 -17.57
N GLU A 334 5.52 20.97 -17.30
CA GLU A 334 5.04 22.05 -16.44
C GLU A 334 5.50 21.87 -14.99
N PHE A 335 5.50 20.62 -14.50
CA PHE A 335 6.03 20.27 -13.19
C PHE A 335 7.54 20.54 -13.12
N ASP A 336 8.32 20.05 -14.10
CA ASP A 336 9.78 20.19 -14.09
C ASP A 336 10.27 21.63 -14.17
N LEU A 337 9.51 22.53 -14.79
CA LEU A 337 9.81 23.96 -14.81
C LEU A 337 9.68 24.63 -13.43
N GLN A 338 8.83 24.07 -12.55
CA GLN A 338 8.53 24.64 -11.23
C GLN A 338 9.37 24.03 -10.10
N ARG A 339 10.04 22.90 -10.35
CA ARG A 339 10.80 22.20 -9.32
C ARG A 339 11.98 23.03 -8.81
N PRO A 340 12.28 22.97 -7.50
CA PRO A 340 13.56 23.46 -7.04
C PRO A 340 14.69 22.60 -7.62
N TYR A 341 15.87 23.19 -7.77
CA TYR A 341 17.06 22.52 -8.28
C TYR A 341 18.31 23.02 -7.54
N VAL A 342 19.37 22.21 -7.55
CA VAL A 342 20.68 22.62 -7.03
C VAL A 342 21.30 23.62 -8.01
N THR A 343 21.60 24.83 -7.53
CA THR A 343 22.18 25.91 -8.36
C THR A 343 23.69 25.82 -8.43
N LYS A 344 24.35 25.45 -7.32
CA LYS A 344 25.81 25.26 -7.25
C LYS A 344 26.24 24.45 -6.03
N ILE A 345 27.47 23.96 -6.12
CA ILE A 345 28.29 23.54 -4.98
C ILE A 345 29.18 24.74 -4.62
N GLU A 346 29.31 25.07 -3.34
CA GLU A 346 30.04 26.28 -2.94
C GLU A 346 31.56 26.14 -3.09
N GLN A 347 32.11 24.96 -2.79
CA GLN A 347 33.55 24.75 -2.68
C GLN A 347 34.26 24.49 -4.02
N PHE A 348 33.53 24.03 -5.03
CA PHE A 348 34.08 23.69 -6.35
C PHE A 348 32.97 23.61 -7.41
N ALA A 349 33.35 23.63 -8.70
CA ALA A 349 32.41 23.41 -9.79
C ALA A 349 32.08 21.92 -9.94
N ASN A 350 30.82 21.61 -10.26
CA ASN A 350 30.46 20.22 -10.58
C ASN A 350 31.16 19.79 -11.87
N GLY A 351 31.72 18.58 -11.89
CA GLY A 351 32.57 18.06 -12.95
C GLY A 351 34.06 18.40 -12.81
N ASP A 352 34.48 19.14 -11.79
CA ASP A 352 35.88 19.47 -11.56
C ASP A 352 36.72 18.19 -11.34
N SER A 353 37.92 18.17 -11.90
CA SER A 353 38.85 17.05 -11.84
C SER A 353 40.04 17.25 -10.90
N MET A 354 40.16 18.44 -10.32
CA MET A 354 41.30 18.85 -9.48
C MET A 354 40.87 19.29 -8.08
N VAL A 355 39.75 18.75 -7.58
CA VAL A 355 39.20 19.10 -6.27
C VAL A 355 40.19 18.74 -5.17
N SER A 356 40.40 19.65 -4.22
CA SER A 356 41.31 19.39 -3.10
C SER A 356 40.74 18.31 -2.16
N PRO A 357 41.48 17.23 -1.85
CA PRO A 357 41.04 16.23 -0.87
C PRO A 357 41.01 16.77 0.58
N ASP A 358 41.53 17.98 0.80
CA ASP A 358 41.52 18.64 2.11
C ASP A 358 40.17 19.28 2.44
N ILE A 359 39.25 19.42 1.47
CA ILE A 359 37.90 19.91 1.72
C ILE A 359 37.16 18.95 2.64
N LYS A 360 36.68 19.46 3.79
CA LYS A 360 35.96 18.68 4.81
C LYS A 360 34.47 19.01 4.90
N GLU A 361 34.01 20.05 4.21
CA GLU A 361 32.61 20.44 4.17
C GLU A 361 32.18 20.72 2.74
N ILE A 362 30.93 20.38 2.44
CA ILE A 362 30.27 20.74 1.19
C ILE A 362 28.99 21.50 1.48
N THR A 363 28.77 22.59 0.74
CA THR A 363 27.52 23.35 0.76
C THR A 363 26.81 23.22 -0.59
N LEU A 364 25.58 22.74 -0.57
CA LEU A 364 24.69 22.73 -1.74
C LEU A 364 23.77 23.94 -1.67
N HIS A 365 23.70 24.71 -2.75
CA HIS A 365 22.80 25.85 -2.90
C HIS A 365 21.60 25.45 -3.78
N PHE A 366 20.41 25.94 -3.45
CA PHE A 366 19.15 25.61 -4.11
C PHE A 366 18.49 26.86 -4.71
N SER A 367 17.68 26.66 -5.74
CA SER A 367 16.93 27.74 -6.40
C SER A 367 15.76 28.27 -5.56
N ALA A 368 15.29 27.52 -4.57
CA ALA A 368 14.20 27.90 -3.67
C ALA A 368 14.43 27.38 -2.24
N PRO A 369 13.73 27.93 -1.22
CA PRO A 369 13.79 27.41 0.14
C PRO A 369 13.35 25.94 0.21
N ILE A 370 14.15 25.13 0.90
CA ILE A 370 13.95 23.68 1.07
C ILE A 370 13.50 23.36 2.49
N ASP A 371 12.60 22.40 2.63
CA ASP A 371 12.12 21.90 3.91
C ASP A 371 13.20 21.04 4.59
N GLU A 372 13.70 21.52 5.74
CA GLU A 372 14.78 20.87 6.48
C GLU A 372 14.43 19.50 7.06
N ARG A 373 13.16 19.09 7.05
CA ARG A 373 12.75 17.77 7.53
C ARG A 373 13.05 16.67 6.51
N TYR A 374 13.15 17.01 5.23
CA TYR A 374 13.22 16.05 4.14
C TYR A 374 14.52 16.18 3.36
N ARG A 375 15.29 15.11 3.31
CA ARG A 375 16.56 15.00 2.59
C ARG A 375 16.70 13.59 2.05
N SER A 376 17.29 13.45 0.86
CA SER A 376 17.55 12.14 0.26
C SER A 376 18.81 12.20 -0.59
N PHE A 377 19.61 11.15 -0.53
CA PHE A 377 20.75 10.95 -1.40
C PHE A 377 20.71 9.54 -1.96
N GLU A 378 21.09 9.40 -3.22
CA GLU A 378 21.09 8.14 -3.95
C GLU A 378 22.46 7.89 -4.57
N LEU A 379 22.76 6.64 -4.88
CA LEU A 379 23.98 6.28 -5.58
C LEU A 379 24.01 6.93 -6.97
N GLY A 380 25.17 7.46 -7.35
CA GLY A 380 25.40 7.87 -8.73
C GLY A 380 25.64 6.67 -9.66
N PRO A 381 25.69 6.89 -10.98
CA PRO A 381 25.89 5.84 -11.98
C PRO A 381 27.13 4.96 -11.78
N LEU A 382 28.19 5.47 -11.15
CA LEU A 382 29.40 4.70 -10.84
C LEU A 382 29.25 3.75 -9.62
N GLY A 383 28.12 3.80 -8.93
CA GLY A 383 27.81 2.92 -7.81
C GLY A 383 28.54 3.26 -6.51
N GLU A 384 28.42 2.35 -5.54
CA GLU A 384 28.82 2.57 -4.15
C GLU A 384 30.31 2.90 -3.96
N LYS A 385 31.20 2.29 -4.74
CA LYS A 385 32.66 2.50 -4.63
C LYS A 385 33.09 3.95 -4.91
N ASN A 386 32.26 4.68 -5.65
CA ASN A 386 32.48 6.07 -5.99
C ASN A 386 31.53 7.00 -5.20
N SER A 387 30.78 6.50 -4.23
CA SER A 387 29.83 7.32 -3.47
C SER A 387 30.55 8.35 -2.59
N LEU A 388 30.07 9.60 -2.61
CA LEU A 388 30.52 10.62 -1.67
C LEU A 388 29.97 10.33 -0.27
N ARG A 389 30.85 10.07 0.69
CA ARG A 389 30.44 9.88 2.09
C ARG A 389 30.09 11.22 2.74
N LEU A 390 28.81 11.40 3.06
CA LEU A 390 28.32 12.47 3.93
C LEU A 390 28.44 12.01 5.38
N VAL A 391 29.32 12.65 6.15
CA VAL A 391 29.64 12.26 7.54
C VAL A 391 28.59 12.77 8.51
N SER A 392 28.23 14.05 8.43
CA SER A 392 27.25 14.65 9.33
C SER A 392 26.53 15.83 8.66
N TYR A 393 25.27 16.04 9.05
CA TYR A 393 24.48 17.21 8.65
C TYR A 393 24.87 18.41 9.53
N LYS A 394 25.23 19.54 8.89
CA LYS A 394 25.68 20.76 9.59
C LYS A 394 24.61 21.85 9.69
N GLY A 395 23.43 21.64 9.11
CA GLY A 395 22.34 22.61 9.12
C GLY A 395 22.04 23.21 7.74
N MET A 396 20.96 23.98 7.70
CA MET A 396 20.58 24.82 6.58
C MET A 396 20.82 26.29 6.89
N SER A 397 21.03 27.10 5.86
CA SER A 397 21.05 28.56 6.00
C SER A 397 19.72 29.09 6.53
N ALA A 398 19.72 30.31 7.07
CA ALA A 398 18.53 30.96 7.62
C ALA A 398 17.40 31.10 6.58
N ASP A 399 17.76 31.39 5.32
CA ASP A 399 16.82 31.46 4.19
C ASP A 399 16.43 30.09 3.61
N LYS A 400 16.97 29.01 4.17
CA LYS A 400 16.77 27.61 3.75
C LYS A 400 17.11 27.33 2.29
N LYS A 401 17.94 28.17 1.65
CA LYS A 401 18.40 27.98 0.26
C LYS A 401 19.77 27.32 0.16
N SER A 402 20.39 26.95 1.27
CA SER A 402 21.59 26.14 1.25
C SER A 402 21.62 25.14 2.39
N VAL A 403 22.31 24.03 2.18
CA VAL A 403 22.53 22.99 3.17
C VAL A 403 23.99 22.60 3.20
N ARG A 404 24.51 22.37 4.41
CA ARG A 404 25.91 21.98 4.61
C ARG A 404 26.03 20.58 5.18
N PHE A 405 27.02 19.84 4.68
CA PHE A 405 27.41 18.54 5.17
C PHE A 405 28.91 18.47 5.39
N GLU A 406 29.33 17.74 6.41
CA GLU A 406 30.70 17.28 6.53
C GLU A 406 30.95 16.10 5.59
N ILE A 407 32.12 16.09 4.95
CA ILE A 407 32.52 15.09 3.96
C ILE A 407 33.95 14.61 4.20
N GLN A 408 34.26 13.43 3.66
CA GLN A 408 35.60 12.88 3.66
C GLN A 408 36.02 12.52 2.23
N LEU A 409 37.13 13.12 1.81
CA LEU A 409 37.70 12.93 0.48
C LEU A 409 39.04 12.21 0.58
N LYS A 410 39.26 11.30 -0.36
CA LYS A 410 40.55 10.64 -0.64
C LYS A 410 41.16 11.31 -1.87
N PRO A 411 42.50 11.41 -1.96
CA PRO A 411 43.16 11.88 -3.17
C PRO A 411 42.92 10.92 -4.34
N LYS A 412 43.00 11.43 -5.57
CA LYS A 412 42.90 10.65 -6.83
C LYS A 412 41.66 9.75 -6.92
N GLN A 413 40.53 10.22 -6.41
CA GLN A 413 39.27 9.47 -6.37
C GLN A 413 38.18 10.28 -7.08
N ARG A 414 37.44 9.60 -7.97
CA ARG A 414 36.21 10.16 -8.53
C ARG A 414 35.02 9.86 -7.62
N TYR A 415 34.24 10.88 -7.33
CA TYR A 415 33.06 10.81 -6.49
C TYR A 415 31.79 11.10 -7.28
N GLN A 416 30.73 10.34 -7.00
CA GLN A 416 29.39 10.59 -7.49
C GLN A 416 28.34 10.38 -6.40
N ILE A 417 27.35 11.27 -6.33
CA ILE A 417 26.13 11.07 -5.54
C ILE A 417 24.99 11.85 -6.20
N ILE A 418 23.76 11.34 -6.12
CA ILE A 418 22.58 12.06 -6.58
C ILE A 418 21.95 12.75 -5.36
N VAL A 419 21.80 14.07 -5.44
CA VAL A 419 20.93 14.82 -4.53
C VAL A 419 19.50 14.56 -4.99
N GLY A 420 18.80 13.67 -4.27
CA GLY A 420 17.58 13.02 -4.74
C GLY A 420 16.30 13.84 -4.59
N SER A 421 15.21 13.32 -5.14
CA SER A 421 13.89 13.96 -5.17
C SER A 421 13.16 13.98 -3.82
N GLY A 422 13.69 13.31 -2.79
CA GLY A 422 13.19 13.38 -1.43
C GLY A 422 13.46 14.72 -0.74
N PHE A 423 14.37 15.55 -1.26
CA PHE A 423 14.41 16.99 -0.93
C PHE A 423 13.15 17.69 -1.44
N ARG A 424 12.56 18.60 -0.64
CA ARG A 424 11.27 19.23 -0.95
C ARG A 424 11.33 20.73 -0.76
N SER A 425 10.63 21.50 -1.59
CA SER A 425 10.46 22.94 -1.36
C SER A 425 9.53 23.22 -0.17
N GLN A 426 9.70 24.38 0.46
CA GLN A 426 8.74 24.92 1.44
C GLN A 426 7.49 25.55 0.81
N SER A 427 7.38 25.55 -0.53
CA SER A 427 6.21 26.10 -1.22
C SER A 427 4.92 25.33 -0.89
N GLN A 428 3.78 25.96 -1.18
CA GLN A 428 2.48 25.31 -1.14
C GLN A 428 1.84 25.43 -2.53
N PRO A 429 1.71 24.33 -3.30
CA PRO A 429 2.10 22.98 -2.92
C PRO A 429 3.62 22.79 -2.84
N SER A 430 4.05 21.82 -2.03
CA SER A 430 5.45 21.42 -1.92
C SER A 430 5.83 20.54 -3.12
N LEU A 431 7.03 20.74 -3.66
CA LEU A 431 7.52 20.06 -4.85
C LEU A 431 8.85 19.36 -4.57
N SER A 432 9.02 18.18 -5.16
CA SER A 432 10.25 17.39 -5.12
C SER A 432 11.37 18.08 -5.90
N LEU A 433 12.58 18.10 -5.34
CA LEU A 433 13.79 18.59 -6.00
C LEU A 433 14.05 17.86 -7.32
N LYS A 434 14.48 18.58 -8.36
CA LYS A 434 15.04 17.97 -9.56
C LYS A 434 16.35 17.25 -9.21
N PRO A 435 16.47 15.92 -9.44
CA PRO A 435 17.67 15.18 -9.09
C PRO A 435 18.90 15.84 -9.69
N TYR A 436 19.95 15.95 -8.88
CA TYR A 436 21.19 16.59 -9.28
C TYR A 436 22.34 15.60 -9.06
N LEU A 437 22.98 15.19 -10.16
CA LEU A 437 24.19 14.39 -10.11
C LEU A 437 25.37 15.29 -9.73
N LEU A 438 25.88 15.07 -8.53
CA LEU A 438 27.14 15.62 -8.08
C LEU A 438 28.25 14.66 -8.52
N ASP A 439 29.18 15.11 -9.35
CA ASP A 439 30.26 14.31 -9.95
C ASP A 439 31.54 15.15 -9.98
N PHE A 440 32.62 14.68 -9.35
CA PHE A 440 33.91 15.37 -9.35
C PHE A 440 35.06 14.39 -9.09
N THR A 441 36.29 14.80 -9.37
CA THR A 441 37.50 14.02 -9.06
C THR A 441 38.46 14.85 -8.21
N THR A 442 39.07 14.20 -7.23
CA THR A 442 40.11 14.81 -6.39
C THR A 442 41.49 14.67 -7.02
N LYS A 443 42.35 15.66 -6.79
CA LYS A 443 43.76 15.64 -7.22
C LYS A 443 44.63 14.64 -6.45
#